data_AF-A0A952A9W3-F1
#
_entry.id   AF-A0A952A9W3-F1
#
_cell.length_a   1.000
_cell.length_b   1.000
_cell.length_c   1.000
_cell.angle_alpha   90.00
_cell.angle_beta   90.00
_cell.angle_gamma   90.00
#
_symmetry.space_group_name_H-M   'P 1'
#
loop_
_entity.id
_entity.type
_entity.pdbx_description
1 polymer ?
#
loop_
_entity_poly.entity_id
_entity_poly.type
_entity_poly.pdbx_seq_one_letter_code
_entity_poly.pdbx_strand_id
1 'polypeptide(L)'
;MKHGSLISPDEPSFSFGRATAGFDLRQADAPGDFVTIPDADLLFNGAFKRVGDDLSITGRDGAHFVVEDYFRTDKRATLLSPEGAALTPAVVEALAGPLAPGQYAQAGSAPSANPPIGRVDKVEGNASVVRNGVTIVLNTGDVVLKGDVVQTGAGASLGIVFSDGTAFSLAANARMVLNDFVYSAGASNNSALISLVQGSISFVAGQVAKTGDMRVDTPVATMGIRGTAVLVEINANNGQTKFSVMVEPNGTVGSFNLYDKGTGALLATVNNSTIGWVVTPVGPLQVLAQQVQKTPAELAQELVVIQQVFQIFDQGQQNPFDPGQLPQQQPTDPSNRGDNTDPQNTQTAQGTTIIPSGTYTVTITPQGGGPGSNSNSGSSGNSGNSNSNTGSTGPIDTSDTPPPPITTTFSIINGTAGNDLLTGTAGDDWVYAGAGDDVIIAGHGGGNDFYDGGDGNDTIRFASTTTGVVVDLAAGTAIGAETGSDTLVNIENATGGD
;
A
#
# COMPACT_ATOMS: atom_id res chain seq x y z
N MET A 1 23.96 -38.93 63.51
CA MET A 1 22.53 -38.60 63.65
C MET A 1 22.39 -37.08 63.55
N LYS A 2 21.51 -36.57 62.65
CA LYS A 2 20.78 -35.27 62.65
C LYS A 2 21.58 -33.95 62.89
N HIS A 3 21.35 -32.76 62.31
CA HIS A 3 20.51 -32.17 61.24
C HIS A 3 20.93 -30.67 61.14
N GLY A 4 20.98 -30.08 59.93
CA GLY A 4 20.79 -28.64 59.58
C GLY A 4 21.82 -27.59 60.08
N SER A 5 21.94 -26.36 59.55
CA SER A 5 21.55 -25.68 58.31
C SER A 5 22.18 -24.27 58.33
N LEU A 6 22.69 -23.79 57.17
CA LEU A 6 22.87 -22.39 56.70
C LEU A 6 23.82 -21.40 57.41
N ILE A 7 24.78 -20.85 56.66
CA ILE A 7 24.89 -19.44 56.17
C ILE A 7 26.30 -19.23 55.56
N SER A 8 26.36 -18.66 54.35
CA SER A 8 27.57 -18.21 53.62
C SER A 8 27.79 -16.71 53.84
N PRO A 9 29.01 -16.14 53.65
CA PRO A 9 29.13 -15.11 52.59
C PRO A 9 30.53 -14.92 51.92
N ASP A 10 30.44 -14.32 50.71
CA ASP A 10 31.36 -13.43 49.94
C ASP A 10 32.77 -13.92 49.51
N GLU A 11 33.22 -13.78 48.26
CA GLU A 11 33.30 -12.64 47.29
C GLU A 11 33.62 -13.20 45.84
N PRO A 12 33.93 -12.45 44.75
CA PRO A 12 33.43 -11.16 44.19
C PRO A 12 33.23 -11.08 42.63
N SER A 13 32.56 -10.00 42.18
CA SER A 13 32.75 -9.20 40.92
C SER A 13 32.40 -9.84 39.54
N PHE A 14 31.76 -9.17 38.57
CA PHE A 14 32.02 -7.85 37.96
C PHE A 14 30.76 -7.16 37.36
N SER A 15 30.83 -5.83 37.29
CA SER A 15 29.86 -4.81 36.82
C SER A 15 29.93 -4.54 35.30
N PHE A 16 28.83 -4.09 34.68
CA PHE A 16 28.58 -2.91 33.79
C PHE A 16 27.09 -3.01 33.37
N GLY A 17 26.17 -2.04 33.37
CA GLY A 17 26.26 -0.61 33.15
C GLY A 17 25.42 -0.20 31.94
N ARG A 18 24.08 -0.05 32.09
CA ARG A 18 23.19 0.96 31.47
C ARG A 18 21.72 0.50 31.56
N ALA A 19 20.89 1.35 32.16
CA ALA A 19 19.44 1.27 32.10
C ALA A 19 18.95 1.72 30.72
N THR A 20 18.13 0.91 30.06
CA THR A 20 17.21 1.31 28.99
C THR A 20 15.93 0.48 29.14
N ALA A 21 14.80 1.16 29.03
CA ALA A 21 13.48 0.73 29.45
C ALA A 21 13.02 -0.57 28.77
N GLY A 22 12.85 -1.64 29.55
CA GLY A 22 12.03 -2.79 29.19
C GLY A 22 10.76 -2.75 30.03
N PHE A 23 9.68 -2.18 29.48
CA PHE A 23 8.35 -2.37 30.04
C PHE A 23 7.90 -3.80 29.66
N ASP A 24 8.22 -4.79 30.50
CA ASP A 24 7.65 -6.15 30.41
C ASP A 24 6.22 -6.09 30.98
N LEU A 25 5.26 -5.69 30.15
CA LEU A 25 3.83 -5.68 30.50
C LEU A 25 3.24 -7.04 30.17
N ARG A 26 3.18 -7.92 31.17
CA ARG A 26 2.45 -9.19 31.12
C ARG A 26 1.02 -8.94 31.58
N GLN A 27 0.08 -8.77 30.66
CA GLN A 27 -1.34 -8.71 31.02
C GLN A 27 -2.27 -8.99 29.83
N ALA A 28 -2.96 -10.14 29.88
CA ALA A 28 -4.39 -10.30 29.55
C ALA A 28 -4.72 -11.81 29.52
N ASP A 29 -5.50 -12.32 30.49
CA ASP A 29 -6.20 -13.60 30.38
C ASP A 29 -7.19 -13.51 29.20
N ALA A 30 -6.88 -14.06 28.02
CA ALA A 30 -7.86 -14.08 26.92
C ALA A 30 -8.93 -15.15 27.20
N PRO A 31 -10.22 -14.77 27.43
CA PRO A 31 -11.12 -14.42 26.32
C PRO A 31 -12.14 -13.30 26.65
N GLY A 32 -11.91 -12.11 26.11
CA GLY A 32 -12.92 -11.07 25.82
C GLY A 32 -13.09 -10.90 24.30
N ASP A 33 -14.06 -10.09 23.84
CA ASP A 33 -14.23 -9.86 22.39
C ASP A 33 -13.02 -9.13 21.76
N PHE A 34 -12.28 -8.37 22.56
CA PHE A 34 -11.07 -7.66 22.15
C PHE A 34 -10.04 -7.49 23.28
N VAL A 35 -8.78 -7.24 22.91
CA VAL A 35 -7.66 -6.86 23.80
C VAL A 35 -7.01 -5.60 23.23
N THR A 36 -6.74 -4.61 24.07
CA THR A 36 -6.04 -3.38 23.65
C THR A 36 -4.55 -3.53 23.85
N ILE A 37 -3.79 -3.36 22.78
CA ILE A 37 -2.33 -3.26 22.79
C ILE A 37 -1.99 -1.81 23.16
N PRO A 38 -1.10 -1.58 24.13
CA PRO A 38 -0.86 -0.25 24.71
C PRO A 38 -0.18 0.73 23.75
N ASP A 39 0.34 0.25 22.63
CA ASP A 39 1.04 1.03 21.62
C ASP A 39 0.61 0.57 20.21
N ALA A 40 0.20 1.53 19.38
CA ALA A 40 -0.17 1.29 18.00
C ALA A 40 1.03 0.84 17.16
N ASP A 41 2.24 1.37 17.41
CA ASP A 41 3.44 0.94 16.71
C ASP A 41 3.68 -0.56 16.97
N LEU A 42 3.55 -0.98 18.23
CA LEU A 42 3.67 -2.40 18.57
C LEU A 42 2.64 -3.27 17.84
N LEU A 43 1.39 -2.81 17.72
CA LEU A 43 0.34 -3.55 17.02
C LEU A 43 0.61 -3.67 15.51
N PHE A 44 1.01 -2.59 14.84
CA PHE A 44 1.12 -2.56 13.38
C PHE A 44 2.51 -2.95 12.87
N ASN A 45 3.57 -2.55 13.58
CA ASN A 45 4.98 -2.78 13.25
C ASN A 45 5.62 -3.96 13.98
N GLY A 46 5.01 -4.47 15.05
CA GLY A 46 5.59 -5.52 15.88
C GLY A 46 5.83 -6.84 15.13
N ALA A 47 6.83 -7.59 15.62
CA ALA A 47 7.05 -8.98 15.31
C ALA A 47 6.16 -9.85 16.20
N PHE A 48 5.23 -10.58 15.60
CA PHE A 48 4.29 -11.45 16.30
C PHE A 48 4.88 -12.86 16.35
N LYS A 49 4.73 -13.53 17.48
CA LYS A 49 5.18 -14.90 17.65
C LYS A 49 4.26 -15.65 18.60
N ARG A 50 3.84 -16.84 18.19
CA ARG A 50 3.16 -17.77 19.10
C ARG A 50 4.17 -18.43 20.03
N VAL A 51 3.94 -18.33 21.34
CA VAL A 51 4.79 -18.92 22.39
C VAL A 51 3.92 -19.79 23.29
N GLY A 52 3.82 -21.09 22.99
CA GLY A 52 2.83 -21.95 23.63
C GLY A 52 1.41 -21.47 23.32
N ASP A 53 0.62 -21.26 24.36
CA ASP A 53 -0.74 -20.72 24.21
C ASP A 53 -0.76 -19.19 24.15
N ASP A 54 0.37 -18.53 24.39
CA ASP A 54 0.47 -17.07 24.42
C ASP A 54 0.82 -16.48 23.06
N LEU A 55 0.44 -15.21 22.88
CA LEU A 55 0.92 -14.37 21.79
C LEU A 55 1.96 -13.38 22.33
N SER A 56 3.15 -13.41 21.76
CA SER A 56 4.23 -12.46 22.00
C SER A 56 4.30 -11.45 20.86
N ILE A 57 4.38 -10.16 21.18
CA ILE A 57 4.57 -9.07 20.22
C ILE A 57 5.81 -8.27 20.63
N THR A 58 6.76 -8.12 19.70
CA THR A 58 8.02 -7.40 19.94
C THR A 58 8.15 -6.20 18.99
N GLY A 59 8.30 -5.01 19.55
CA GLY A 59 8.50 -3.77 18.81
C GLY A 59 9.93 -3.66 18.26
N ARG A 60 10.13 -2.73 17.31
CA ARG A 60 11.45 -2.49 16.71
C ARG A 60 12.46 -1.88 17.71
N ASP A 61 11.94 -1.19 18.71
CA ASP A 61 12.67 -0.60 19.84
C ASP A 61 12.96 -1.61 20.96
N GLY A 62 12.51 -2.86 20.82
CA GLY A 62 12.62 -3.91 21.82
C GLY A 62 11.50 -3.91 22.86
N ALA A 63 10.50 -3.03 22.74
CA ALA A 63 9.27 -3.11 23.54
C ALA A 63 8.62 -4.49 23.36
N HIS A 64 8.02 -5.02 24.41
CA HIS A 64 7.52 -6.38 24.41
C HIS A 64 6.17 -6.44 25.12
N PHE A 65 5.21 -7.09 24.50
CA PHE A 65 3.88 -7.29 25.08
C PHE A 65 3.43 -8.74 24.86
N VAL A 66 2.84 -9.33 25.90
CA VAL A 66 2.34 -10.70 25.86
C VAL A 66 0.84 -10.69 26.12
N VAL A 67 0.08 -11.27 25.19
CA VAL A 67 -1.33 -11.60 25.37
C VAL A 67 -1.39 -13.06 25.82
N GLU A 68 -1.69 -13.27 27.09
CA GLU A 68 -1.72 -14.60 27.70
C GLU A 68 -2.91 -15.42 27.17
N ASP A 69 -2.70 -16.72 26.98
CA ASP A 69 -3.72 -17.67 26.53
C ASP A 69 -4.41 -17.31 25.20
N TYR A 70 -3.83 -16.43 24.37
CA TYR A 70 -4.42 -15.97 23.11
C TYR A 70 -4.83 -17.11 22.17
N PHE A 71 -4.04 -18.19 22.14
CA PHE A 71 -4.26 -19.37 21.30
C PHE A 71 -4.85 -20.56 22.05
N ARG A 72 -5.19 -20.41 23.34
CA ARG A 72 -5.73 -21.48 24.18
C ARG A 72 -7.13 -21.93 23.75
N THR A 73 -7.90 -21.01 23.15
CA THR A 73 -9.27 -21.28 22.69
C THR A 73 -9.44 -20.94 21.21
N ASP A 74 -10.46 -21.52 20.57
CA ASP A 74 -10.80 -21.25 19.17
C ASP A 74 -11.37 -19.83 18.98
N LYS A 75 -12.04 -19.27 20.00
CA LYS A 75 -12.53 -17.90 19.97
C LYS A 75 -11.44 -16.96 20.46
N ARG A 76 -10.70 -16.38 19.52
CA ARG A 76 -9.62 -15.44 19.82
C ARG A 76 -10.11 -14.00 19.83
N ALA A 77 -9.48 -13.18 20.66
CA ALA A 77 -9.80 -11.76 20.77
C ALA A 77 -9.29 -10.98 19.55
N THR A 78 -10.05 -9.96 19.16
CA THR A 78 -9.55 -8.93 18.23
C THR A 78 -8.51 -8.07 18.95
N LEU A 79 -7.39 -7.73 18.31
CA LEU A 79 -6.42 -6.82 18.91
C LEU A 79 -6.70 -5.39 18.48
N LEU A 80 -6.73 -4.47 19.42
CA LEU A 80 -6.98 -3.05 19.18
C LEU A 80 -5.75 -2.21 19.50
N SER A 81 -5.54 -1.15 18.75
CA SER A 81 -4.67 -0.03 19.14
C SER A 81 -5.34 0.78 20.26
N PRO A 82 -4.61 1.67 20.96
CA PRO A 82 -5.21 2.57 21.94
C PRO A 82 -6.37 3.40 21.39
N GLU A 83 -6.31 3.78 20.11
CA GLU A 83 -7.34 4.56 19.43
C GLU A 83 -8.54 3.70 18.99
N GLY A 84 -8.38 2.38 18.93
CA GLY A 84 -9.44 1.42 18.61
C GLY A 84 -9.41 0.84 17.20
N ALA A 85 -8.40 1.15 16.39
CA ALA A 85 -8.14 0.45 15.13
C ALA A 85 -7.74 -1.01 15.40
N ALA A 86 -8.18 -1.94 14.55
CA ALA A 86 -8.32 -3.34 14.90
C ALA A 86 -7.62 -4.30 13.93
N LEU A 87 -6.86 -5.26 14.47
CA LEU A 87 -6.41 -6.46 13.77
C LEU A 87 -7.28 -7.65 14.17
N THR A 88 -7.90 -8.27 13.17
CA THR A 88 -8.78 -9.43 13.37
C THR A 88 -7.98 -10.66 13.81
N PRO A 89 -8.61 -11.64 14.48
CA PRO A 89 -7.95 -12.89 14.83
C PRO A 89 -7.22 -13.60 13.69
N ALA A 90 -7.78 -13.57 12.48
CA ALA A 90 -7.18 -14.19 11.30
C ALA A 90 -5.90 -13.47 10.87
N VAL A 91 -5.87 -12.14 10.96
CA VAL A 91 -4.64 -11.34 10.71
C VAL A 91 -3.59 -11.69 11.75
N VAL A 92 -3.96 -11.66 13.04
CA VAL A 92 -3.03 -11.93 14.14
C VAL A 92 -2.43 -13.34 14.06
N GLU A 93 -3.23 -14.35 13.70
CA GLU A 93 -2.76 -15.71 13.48
C GLU A 93 -1.76 -15.79 12.32
N ALA A 94 -2.02 -15.12 11.20
CA ALA A 94 -1.08 -15.05 10.09
C ALA A 94 0.22 -14.34 10.48
N LEU A 95 0.14 -13.24 11.24
CA LEU A 95 1.32 -12.51 11.73
C LEU A 95 2.16 -13.34 12.70
N ALA A 96 1.52 -14.10 13.60
CA ALA A 96 2.20 -14.87 14.64
C ALA A 96 2.85 -16.15 14.13
N GLY A 97 2.33 -16.71 13.04
CA GLY A 97 2.79 -17.97 12.47
C GLY A 97 2.53 -19.19 13.37
N PRO A 98 3.02 -20.38 12.98
CA PRO A 98 2.83 -21.61 13.72
C PRO A 98 3.70 -21.66 15.00
N LEU A 99 3.28 -22.50 15.95
CA LEU A 99 4.02 -22.78 17.20
C LEU A 99 5.49 -23.18 16.99
N ALA A 100 5.76 -23.99 15.97
CA ALA A 100 7.07 -24.52 15.66
C ALA A 100 7.42 -24.24 14.19
N PRO A 101 7.98 -23.07 13.88
CA PRO A 101 8.47 -22.76 12.53
C PRO A 101 9.50 -23.82 12.10
N GLY A 102 9.31 -24.40 10.90
CA GLY A 102 10.27 -25.33 10.30
C GLY A 102 10.13 -26.84 10.62
N GLN A 103 9.35 -27.28 11.63
CA GLN A 103 9.15 -28.72 11.88
C GLN A 103 8.20 -29.41 10.89
N TYR A 104 7.40 -28.65 10.14
CA TYR A 104 6.48 -29.17 9.13
C TYR A 104 7.17 -29.62 7.83
N ALA A 105 8.48 -29.41 7.67
CA ALA A 105 9.24 -29.87 6.52
C ALA A 105 9.61 -31.39 6.57
N GLN A 106 9.37 -32.08 7.68
CA GLN A 106 9.82 -33.48 7.89
C GLN A 106 8.70 -34.49 8.23
N ALA A 107 7.43 -34.10 8.35
CA ALA A 107 6.35 -35.05 8.62
C ALA A 107 5.66 -35.50 7.31
N GLY A 108 5.80 -36.78 6.97
CA GLY A 108 5.43 -37.43 5.70
C GLY A 108 3.95 -37.53 5.32
N SER A 109 3.14 -36.52 5.67
CA SER A 109 1.85 -36.23 5.06
C SER A 109 1.74 -34.71 5.00
N ALA A 110 2.06 -34.13 3.85
CA ALA A 110 2.01 -32.68 3.69
C ALA A 110 0.59 -32.18 4.02
N PRO A 111 0.39 -31.27 5.01
CA PRO A 111 -0.85 -30.51 5.05
C PRO A 111 -1.00 -29.85 3.68
N SER A 112 -2.23 -29.82 3.13
CA SER A 112 -2.54 -29.16 1.85
C SER A 112 -1.74 -27.88 1.76
N ALA A 113 -0.68 -27.86 0.93
CA ALA A 113 0.14 -26.68 0.80
C ALA A 113 -0.77 -25.53 0.36
N ASN A 114 -0.68 -24.38 1.03
CA ASN A 114 -1.48 -23.23 0.62
C ASN A 114 -1.21 -22.96 -0.87
N PRO A 115 -2.26 -22.78 -1.68
CA PRO A 115 -2.09 -22.66 -3.12
C PRO A 115 -1.31 -21.39 -3.46
N PRO A 116 -0.50 -21.41 -4.53
CA PRO A 116 -0.03 -20.20 -5.18
C PRO A 116 -1.20 -19.40 -5.72
N ILE A 117 -1.20 -18.09 -5.45
CA ILE A 117 -2.29 -17.19 -5.84
C ILE A 117 -1.80 -16.00 -6.65
N GLY A 118 -0.50 -15.74 -6.64
CA GLY A 118 0.11 -14.68 -7.42
C GLY A 118 1.61 -14.87 -7.59
N ARG A 119 2.18 -13.92 -8.33
CA ARG A 119 3.60 -13.82 -8.66
C ARG A 119 4.07 -12.39 -8.42
N VAL A 120 5.30 -12.27 -7.95
CA VAL A 120 6.01 -11.00 -7.87
C VAL A 120 6.42 -10.56 -9.26
N ASP A 121 5.95 -9.38 -9.66
CA ASP A 121 6.18 -8.80 -10.99
C ASP A 121 7.30 -7.74 -10.94
N LYS A 122 7.39 -7.02 -9.82
CA LYS A 122 8.41 -6.00 -9.56
C LYS A 122 8.88 -6.05 -8.12
N VAL A 123 10.18 -5.86 -7.88
CA VAL A 123 10.75 -5.59 -6.54
C VAL A 123 11.83 -4.55 -6.66
N GLU A 124 11.79 -3.53 -5.81
CA GLU A 124 12.90 -2.62 -5.54
C GLU A 124 13.14 -2.59 -4.02
N GLY A 125 14.41 -2.55 -3.61
CA GLY A 125 14.77 -2.66 -2.20
C GLY A 125 14.45 -4.03 -1.58
N ASN A 126 14.19 -4.06 -0.28
CA ASN A 126 13.95 -5.30 0.45
C ASN A 126 12.44 -5.57 0.62
N ALA A 127 11.96 -6.63 -0.02
CA ALA A 127 10.61 -7.17 0.15
C ALA A 127 10.68 -8.63 0.59
N SER A 128 9.70 -9.08 1.38
CA SER A 128 9.66 -10.44 1.89
C SER A 128 8.24 -10.94 2.13
N VAL A 129 8.10 -12.26 2.26
CA VAL A 129 6.93 -12.90 2.85
C VAL A 129 7.30 -13.64 4.12
N VAL A 130 6.42 -13.61 5.11
CA VAL A 130 6.45 -14.60 6.21
C VAL A 130 5.50 -15.72 5.82
N ARG A 131 6.06 -16.92 5.65
CA ARG A 131 5.35 -18.14 5.26
C ARG A 131 5.62 -19.22 6.28
N ASN A 132 4.58 -19.69 6.96
CA ASN A 132 4.69 -20.68 8.03
C ASN A 132 5.72 -20.30 9.12
N GLY A 133 5.81 -19.01 9.45
CA GLY A 133 6.73 -18.46 10.45
C GLY A 133 8.18 -18.30 9.98
N VAL A 134 8.46 -18.50 8.69
CA VAL A 134 9.78 -18.29 8.09
C VAL A 134 9.72 -17.08 7.16
N THR A 135 10.63 -16.14 7.34
CA THR A 135 10.80 -15.00 6.43
C THR A 135 11.56 -15.44 5.17
N ILE A 136 10.99 -15.15 4.01
CA ILE A 136 11.55 -15.44 2.69
C ILE A 136 11.66 -14.12 1.95
N VAL A 137 12.87 -13.76 1.51
CA VAL A 137 13.09 -12.58 0.66
C VAL A 137 12.46 -12.84 -0.70
N LEU A 138 11.72 -11.87 -1.22
CA LEU A 138 11.06 -11.93 -2.52
C LEU A 138 11.95 -11.32 -3.61
N ASN A 139 12.00 -11.99 -4.75
CA ASN A 139 12.57 -11.51 -6.00
C ASN A 139 11.52 -11.53 -7.09
N THR A 140 11.73 -10.79 -8.18
CA THR A 140 10.88 -10.87 -9.37
C THR A 140 10.76 -12.30 -9.87
N GLY A 141 9.52 -12.74 -10.13
CA GLY A 141 9.18 -14.11 -10.53
C GLY A 141 8.82 -15.04 -9.38
N ASP A 142 9.13 -14.68 -8.12
CA ASP A 142 8.76 -15.51 -6.97
C ASP A 142 7.23 -15.58 -6.79
N VAL A 143 6.76 -16.69 -6.25
CA VAL A 143 5.33 -16.90 -6.01
C VAL A 143 4.92 -16.48 -4.60
N VAL A 144 3.74 -15.88 -4.52
CA VAL A 144 3.04 -15.64 -3.25
C VAL A 144 1.92 -16.65 -3.09
N LEU A 145 1.78 -17.17 -1.87
CA LEU A 145 0.79 -18.17 -1.51
C LEU A 145 -0.31 -17.55 -0.67
N LYS A 146 -1.48 -18.18 -0.68
CA LYS A 146 -2.50 -17.92 0.34
C LYS A 146 -1.89 -18.05 1.74
N GLY A 147 -2.24 -17.15 2.64
CA GLY A 147 -1.75 -17.09 4.02
C GLY A 147 -0.39 -16.42 4.20
N ASP A 148 0.30 -16.01 3.13
CA ASP A 148 1.54 -15.24 3.27
C ASP A 148 1.26 -13.87 3.91
N VAL A 149 2.19 -13.44 4.76
CA VAL A 149 2.29 -12.04 5.21
C VAL A 149 3.35 -11.35 4.37
N VAL A 150 2.94 -10.48 3.46
CA VAL A 150 3.80 -9.71 2.56
C VAL A 150 4.29 -8.45 3.29
N GLN A 151 5.57 -8.13 3.16
CA GLN A 151 6.22 -6.99 3.83
C GLN A 151 7.21 -6.28 2.90
N THR A 152 7.25 -4.96 2.94
CA THR A 152 8.28 -4.13 2.32
C THR A 152 9.07 -3.36 3.39
N GLY A 153 10.38 -3.23 3.18
CA GLY A 153 11.26 -2.43 4.03
C GLY A 153 11.14 -0.93 3.77
N ALA A 154 11.97 -0.15 4.45
CA ALA A 154 12.12 1.27 4.16
C ALA A 154 12.70 1.46 2.73
N GLY A 155 12.11 2.38 1.97
CA GLY A 155 12.51 2.65 0.58
C GLY A 155 12.23 1.53 -0.42
N ALA A 156 11.56 0.45 -0.02
CA ALA A 156 11.25 -0.68 -0.91
C ALA A 156 9.92 -0.49 -1.64
N SER A 157 9.82 -1.04 -2.85
CA SER A 157 8.58 -1.16 -3.61
C SER A 157 8.37 -2.62 -4.04
N LEU A 158 7.12 -3.07 -4.07
CA LEU A 158 6.78 -4.45 -4.44
C LEU A 158 5.50 -4.48 -5.29
N GLY A 159 5.61 -5.04 -6.48
CA GLY A 159 4.50 -5.31 -7.39
C GLY A 159 4.14 -6.80 -7.41
N ILE A 160 2.87 -7.13 -7.21
CA ILE A 160 2.34 -8.50 -7.27
C ILE A 160 1.17 -8.56 -8.25
N VAL A 161 1.20 -9.54 -9.14
CA VAL A 161 0.06 -9.93 -9.99
C VAL A 161 -0.57 -11.21 -9.46
N PHE A 162 -1.88 -11.22 -9.29
CA PHE A 162 -2.65 -12.39 -8.86
C PHE A 162 -3.22 -13.15 -10.06
N SER A 163 -3.63 -14.40 -9.84
CA SER A 163 -4.15 -15.29 -10.89
C SER A 163 -5.45 -14.79 -11.56
N ASP A 164 -6.17 -13.85 -10.94
CA ASP A 164 -7.34 -13.21 -11.52
C ASP A 164 -7.03 -11.91 -12.31
N GLY A 165 -5.75 -11.58 -12.44
CA GLY A 165 -5.26 -10.36 -13.06
C GLY A 165 -5.28 -9.13 -12.16
N THR A 166 -5.66 -9.25 -10.89
CA THR A 166 -5.50 -8.15 -9.92
C THR A 166 -4.02 -7.82 -9.76
N ALA A 167 -3.69 -6.54 -9.73
CA ALA A 167 -2.33 -6.06 -9.47
C ALA A 167 -2.30 -5.24 -8.18
N PHE A 168 -1.36 -5.54 -7.29
CA PHE A 168 -1.06 -4.77 -6.09
C PHE A 168 0.33 -4.15 -6.21
N SER A 169 0.45 -2.89 -5.80
CA SER A 169 1.71 -2.19 -5.56
C SER A 169 1.78 -1.80 -4.09
N LEU A 170 2.86 -2.19 -3.42
CA LEU A 170 3.15 -1.89 -2.03
C LEU A 170 4.34 -0.93 -1.99
N ALA A 171 4.16 0.23 -1.36
CA ALA A 171 5.24 1.18 -1.12
C ALA A 171 6.05 0.79 0.14
N ALA A 172 6.98 1.66 0.55
CA ALA A 172 7.84 1.42 1.71
C ALA A 172 7.05 1.19 3.01
N ASN A 173 7.55 0.28 3.86
CA ASN A 173 6.96 -0.08 5.15
C ASN A 173 5.52 -0.60 5.09
N ALA A 174 5.11 -1.18 3.96
CA ALA A 174 3.81 -1.79 3.82
C ALA A 174 3.79 -3.21 4.39
N ARG A 175 2.64 -3.60 4.94
CA ARG A 175 2.39 -4.95 5.44
C ARG A 175 0.99 -5.39 5.08
N MET A 176 0.88 -6.56 4.47
CA MET A 176 -0.37 -7.12 3.96
C MET A 176 -0.42 -8.62 4.26
N VAL A 177 -1.62 -9.15 4.50
CA VAL A 177 -1.90 -10.58 4.66
C VAL A 177 -2.77 -11.05 3.52
N LEU A 178 -2.41 -12.18 2.91
CA LEU A 178 -3.15 -12.80 1.82
C LEU A 178 -4.15 -13.83 2.36
N ASN A 179 -5.20 -13.40 3.05
CA ASN A 179 -6.04 -14.29 3.87
C ASN A 179 -6.76 -15.37 3.05
N ASP A 180 -7.41 -14.99 1.95
CA ASP A 180 -8.14 -15.91 1.10
C ASP A 180 -8.15 -15.45 -0.37
N PHE A 181 -8.13 -16.42 -1.27
CA PHE A 181 -8.16 -16.17 -2.70
C PHE A 181 -8.65 -17.41 -3.45
N VAL A 182 -9.84 -17.29 -4.02
CA VAL A 182 -10.51 -18.34 -4.80
C VAL A 182 -10.90 -17.72 -6.13
N TYR A 183 -10.20 -18.13 -7.18
CA TYR A 183 -10.47 -17.67 -8.53
C TYR A 183 -10.48 -18.85 -9.51
N SER A 184 -11.51 -18.89 -10.34
CA SER A 184 -11.58 -19.70 -11.54
C SER A 184 -12.19 -18.87 -12.66
N ALA A 185 -11.57 -18.89 -13.84
CA ALA A 185 -12.09 -18.20 -15.01
C ALA A 185 -13.51 -18.69 -15.35
N GLY A 186 -14.43 -17.75 -15.59
CA GLY A 186 -15.84 -18.04 -15.91
C GLY A 186 -16.72 -18.48 -14.73
N ALA A 187 -16.17 -18.69 -13.54
CA ALA A 187 -16.95 -18.96 -12.33
C ALA A 187 -17.60 -17.66 -11.78
N SER A 188 -18.70 -17.80 -11.04
CA SER A 188 -19.44 -16.70 -10.42
C SER A 188 -19.37 -16.66 -8.89
N ASN A 189 -18.70 -17.65 -8.29
CA ASN A 189 -18.46 -17.76 -6.85
C ASN A 189 -17.02 -17.44 -6.50
N ASN A 190 -16.37 -16.59 -7.29
CA ASN A 190 -15.02 -16.12 -7.02
C ASN A 190 -15.00 -15.28 -5.74
N SER A 191 -13.91 -15.33 -4.98
CA SER A 191 -13.79 -14.55 -3.75
C SER A 191 -12.34 -14.24 -3.42
N ALA A 192 -12.09 -13.07 -2.86
CA ALA A 192 -10.78 -12.69 -2.34
C ALA A 192 -10.94 -11.91 -1.04
N LEU A 193 -10.10 -12.22 -0.06
CA LEU A 193 -9.95 -11.45 1.17
C LEU A 193 -8.47 -11.18 1.39
N ILE A 194 -8.12 -9.89 1.38
CA ILE A 194 -6.76 -9.40 1.62
C ILE A 194 -6.84 -8.43 2.79
N SER A 195 -5.97 -8.56 3.78
CA SER A 195 -5.91 -7.62 4.91
C SER A 195 -4.69 -6.73 4.81
N LEU A 196 -4.89 -5.42 4.79
CA LEU A 196 -3.83 -4.42 4.90
C LEU A 196 -3.62 -4.10 6.37
N VAL A 197 -2.36 -4.12 6.82
CA VAL A 197 -2.00 -3.86 8.23
C VAL A 197 -1.48 -2.45 8.39
N GLN A 198 -0.62 -1.99 7.47
CA GLN A 198 -0.05 -0.64 7.47
C GLN A 198 0.58 -0.27 6.12
N GLY A 199 0.93 1.00 5.97
CA GLY A 199 1.70 1.53 4.84
C GLY A 199 0.80 2.08 3.73
N SER A 200 1.43 2.43 2.61
CA SER A 200 0.74 2.88 1.39
C SER A 200 0.67 1.73 0.38
N ILE A 201 -0.54 1.35 0.00
CA ILE A 201 -0.82 0.26 -0.92
C ILE A 201 -1.80 0.74 -1.99
N SER A 202 -1.48 0.52 -3.25
CA SER A 202 -2.40 0.70 -4.36
C SER A 202 -2.68 -0.62 -5.07
N PHE A 203 -3.85 -0.73 -5.68
CA PHE A 203 -4.19 -1.90 -6.48
C PHE A 203 -5.19 -1.58 -7.59
N VAL A 204 -5.15 -2.38 -8.64
CA VAL A 204 -6.16 -2.43 -9.72
C VAL A 204 -6.86 -3.77 -9.62
N ALA A 205 -8.17 -3.75 -9.40
CA ALA A 205 -8.95 -4.96 -9.18
C ALA A 205 -9.17 -5.75 -10.47
N GLY A 206 -8.87 -7.05 -10.41
CA GLY A 206 -9.01 -8.00 -11.50
C GLY A 206 -10.40 -8.63 -11.59
N GLN A 207 -10.44 -9.89 -12.02
CA GLN A 207 -11.69 -10.58 -12.35
C GLN A 207 -12.53 -10.94 -11.13
N VAL A 208 -11.95 -11.18 -9.94
CA VAL A 208 -12.72 -11.52 -8.74
C VAL A 208 -13.70 -10.40 -8.38
N ALA A 209 -13.28 -9.13 -8.48
CA ALA A 209 -14.14 -7.97 -8.20
C ALA A 209 -15.34 -7.84 -9.16
N LYS A 210 -15.27 -8.46 -10.35
CA LYS A 210 -16.32 -8.43 -11.38
C LYS A 210 -17.22 -9.66 -11.34
N THR A 211 -16.69 -10.78 -10.85
CA THR A 211 -17.31 -12.11 -10.94
C THR A 211 -17.65 -12.71 -9.58
N GLY A 212 -17.43 -11.97 -8.50
CA GLY A 212 -17.61 -12.48 -7.15
C GLY A 212 -17.41 -11.43 -6.09
N ASP A 213 -16.80 -11.84 -4.97
CA ASP A 213 -16.73 -11.04 -3.75
C ASP A 213 -15.29 -10.73 -3.37
N MET A 214 -14.81 -9.56 -3.80
CA MET A 214 -13.49 -9.06 -3.42
C MET A 214 -13.62 -8.11 -2.23
N ARG A 215 -12.93 -8.44 -1.13
CA ARG A 215 -12.81 -7.61 0.05
C ARG A 215 -11.36 -7.28 0.38
N VAL A 216 -11.14 -6.05 0.80
CA VAL A 216 -9.87 -5.61 1.39
C VAL A 216 -10.14 -5.12 2.80
N ASP A 217 -9.60 -5.80 3.79
CA ASP A 217 -9.78 -5.45 5.20
C ASP A 217 -8.66 -4.52 5.66
N THR A 218 -8.97 -3.49 6.43
CA THR A 218 -7.99 -2.55 6.99
C THR A 218 -8.20 -2.43 8.50
N PRO A 219 -7.35 -1.72 9.25
CA PRO A 219 -7.54 -1.56 10.69
C PRO A 219 -8.86 -0.85 11.08
N VAL A 220 -9.43 -0.03 10.19
CA VAL A 220 -10.59 0.82 10.52
C VAL A 220 -11.86 0.51 9.72
N ALA A 221 -11.75 -0.15 8.56
CA ALA A 221 -12.88 -0.46 7.71
C ALA A 221 -12.62 -1.71 6.87
N THR A 222 -13.70 -2.34 6.40
CA THR A 222 -13.63 -3.35 5.34
C THR A 222 -14.10 -2.73 4.04
N MET A 223 -13.30 -2.87 2.98
CA MET A 223 -13.59 -2.39 1.65
C MET A 223 -14.31 -3.47 0.85
N GLY A 224 -15.45 -3.14 0.24
CA GLY A 224 -16.08 -3.97 -0.79
C GLY A 224 -15.73 -3.42 -2.17
N ILE A 225 -14.98 -4.20 -2.95
CA ILE A 225 -14.41 -3.77 -4.23
C ILE A 225 -15.29 -4.23 -5.39
N ARG A 226 -15.63 -3.31 -6.30
CA ARG A 226 -16.47 -3.59 -7.48
C ARG A 226 -15.86 -3.01 -8.76
N GLY A 227 -14.59 -3.35 -9.00
CA GLY A 227 -13.80 -2.82 -10.11
C GLY A 227 -13.42 -1.36 -9.88
N THR A 228 -12.12 -1.08 -9.80
CA THR A 228 -11.50 0.25 -9.86
C THR A 228 -10.01 0.12 -9.53
N ALA A 229 -9.27 1.19 -9.74
CA ALA A 229 -8.02 1.43 -9.04
C ALA A 229 -8.24 2.14 -7.70
N VAL A 230 -7.49 1.71 -6.68
CA VAL A 230 -7.60 2.17 -5.29
C VAL A 230 -6.22 2.50 -4.74
N LEU A 231 -6.12 3.56 -3.94
CA LEU A 231 -5.00 3.83 -3.04
C LEU A 231 -5.50 3.83 -1.58
N VAL A 232 -4.77 3.14 -0.72
CA VAL A 232 -5.00 3.07 0.73
C VAL A 232 -3.73 3.45 1.47
N GLU A 233 -3.82 4.45 2.34
CA GLU A 233 -2.70 4.94 3.16
C GLU A 233 -3.04 4.73 4.65
N ILE A 234 -2.33 3.83 5.32
CA ILE A 234 -2.59 3.47 6.72
C ILE A 234 -1.45 3.98 7.60
N ASN A 235 -1.79 4.86 8.55
CA ASN A 235 -0.84 5.41 9.51
C ASN A 235 -0.63 4.43 10.68
N ALA A 236 0.57 3.87 10.79
CA ALA A 236 0.91 2.89 11.84
C ALA A 236 0.96 3.49 13.26
N ASN A 237 0.93 4.81 13.43
CA ASN A 237 0.98 5.43 14.75
C ASN A 237 -0.40 5.48 15.44
N ASN A 238 -1.49 5.33 14.69
CA ASN A 238 -2.85 5.47 15.24
C ASN A 238 -3.91 4.68 14.46
N GLY A 239 -3.54 3.98 13.39
CA GLY A 239 -4.45 3.24 12.53
C GLY A 239 -5.39 4.10 11.68
N GLN A 240 -5.24 5.43 11.65
CA GLN A 240 -6.00 6.29 10.74
C GLN A 240 -5.68 5.89 9.30
N THR A 241 -6.73 5.74 8.49
CA THR A 241 -6.58 5.32 7.10
C THR A 241 -7.23 6.33 6.16
N LYS A 242 -6.50 6.72 5.12
CA LYS A 242 -7.03 7.47 3.99
C LYS A 242 -7.30 6.52 2.83
N PHE A 243 -8.48 6.65 2.25
CA PHE A 243 -8.95 5.86 1.12
C PHE A 243 -9.21 6.76 -0.08
N SER A 244 -8.64 6.39 -1.22
CA SER A 244 -8.74 7.11 -2.48
C SER A 244 -9.17 6.17 -3.59
N VAL A 245 -10.12 6.62 -4.40
CA VAL A 245 -10.31 6.09 -5.76
C VAL A 245 -9.48 6.95 -6.72
N MET A 246 -8.78 6.32 -7.65
CA MET A 246 -7.90 7.01 -8.59
C MET A 246 -8.54 7.11 -9.98
N VAL A 247 -8.03 8.03 -10.81
CA VAL A 247 -8.39 8.13 -12.23
C VAL A 247 -7.57 7.11 -13.02
N GLU A 248 -8.22 6.12 -13.62
CA GLU A 248 -7.56 5.12 -14.46
C GLU A 248 -7.00 5.75 -15.76
N PRO A 249 -6.03 5.13 -16.44
CA PRO A 249 -5.42 5.67 -17.66
C PRO A 249 -6.40 5.98 -18.80
N ASN A 250 -7.56 5.35 -18.81
CA ASN A 250 -8.65 5.60 -19.75
C ASN A 250 -9.52 6.83 -19.38
N GLY A 251 -9.17 7.55 -18.30
CA GLY A 251 -9.92 8.70 -17.77
C GLY A 251 -11.13 8.34 -16.90
N THR A 252 -11.40 7.06 -16.67
CA THR A 252 -12.52 6.62 -15.84
C THR A 252 -12.18 6.63 -14.35
N VAL A 253 -13.20 6.79 -13.52
CA VAL A 253 -13.11 6.65 -12.07
C VAL A 253 -14.10 5.57 -11.66
N GLY A 254 -13.61 4.53 -11.00
CA GLY A 254 -14.46 3.46 -10.53
C GLY A 254 -15.08 3.77 -9.16
N SER A 255 -15.47 2.74 -8.42
CA SER A 255 -16.03 2.92 -7.08
C SER A 255 -15.80 1.72 -6.16
N PHE A 256 -15.76 1.98 -4.87
CA PHE A 256 -15.80 0.96 -3.83
C PHE A 256 -16.59 1.43 -2.62
N ASN A 257 -17.02 0.49 -1.78
CA ASN A 257 -17.73 0.77 -0.54
C ASN A 257 -16.82 0.55 0.66
N LEU A 258 -16.97 1.38 1.68
CA LEU A 258 -16.37 1.21 3.01
C LEU A 258 -17.44 0.75 3.99
N TYR A 259 -17.17 -0.32 4.72
CA TYR A 259 -18.04 -0.89 5.73
C TYR A 259 -17.38 -0.83 7.11
N ASP A 260 -18.19 -0.52 8.12
CA ASP A 260 -17.80 -0.52 9.51
C ASP A 260 -17.51 -1.95 9.98
N LYS A 261 -16.36 -2.17 10.62
CA LYS A 261 -15.93 -3.52 11.02
C LYS A 261 -16.77 -4.13 12.15
N GLY A 262 -17.28 -3.28 13.06
CA GLY A 262 -18.03 -3.76 14.22
C GLY A 262 -19.48 -4.09 13.89
N THR A 263 -20.10 -3.26 13.06
CA THR A 263 -21.54 -3.32 12.75
C THR A 263 -21.86 -3.87 11.37
N GLY A 264 -20.91 -3.85 10.43
CA GLY A 264 -21.13 -4.17 9.02
C GLY A 264 -21.90 -3.09 8.24
N ALA A 265 -22.19 -1.94 8.86
CA ALA A 265 -22.91 -0.86 8.22
C ALA A 265 -22.07 -0.18 7.13
N LEU A 266 -22.72 0.35 6.09
CA LEU A 266 -22.05 1.15 5.06
C LEU A 266 -21.62 2.50 5.67
N LEU A 267 -20.32 2.78 5.66
CA LEU A 267 -19.74 4.06 6.07
C LEU A 267 -19.75 5.07 4.93
N ALA A 268 -19.31 4.64 3.75
CA ALA A 268 -19.16 5.50 2.58
C ALA A 268 -19.15 4.71 1.27
N THR A 269 -19.55 5.36 0.19
CA THR A 269 -19.21 4.98 -1.18
C THR A 269 -18.16 5.95 -1.70
N VAL A 270 -17.01 5.43 -2.09
CA VAL A 270 -15.87 6.21 -2.59
C VAL A 270 -15.88 6.12 -4.11
N ASN A 271 -16.18 7.24 -4.77
CA ASN A 271 -16.39 7.32 -6.22
C ASN A 271 -15.97 8.68 -6.83
N ASN A 272 -15.23 9.50 -6.08
CA ASN A 272 -14.76 10.81 -6.53
C ASN A 272 -13.24 10.87 -6.36
N SER A 273 -12.51 10.98 -7.48
CA SER A 273 -11.04 10.99 -7.48
C SER A 273 -10.43 12.25 -6.88
N THR A 274 -11.19 13.32 -6.70
CA THR A 274 -10.72 14.57 -6.06
C THR A 274 -10.92 14.61 -4.55
N ILE A 275 -11.65 13.63 -3.99
CA ILE A 275 -11.97 13.55 -2.56
C ILE A 275 -11.35 12.28 -1.98
N GLY A 276 -10.57 12.44 -0.93
CA GLY A 276 -10.14 11.32 -0.08
C GLY A 276 -11.14 11.10 1.05
N TRP A 277 -11.27 9.86 1.52
CA TRP A 277 -11.99 9.54 2.75
C TRP A 277 -10.99 9.18 3.84
N VAL A 278 -10.93 10.01 4.88
CA VAL A 278 -10.13 9.73 6.08
C VAL A 278 -11.03 9.08 7.11
N VAL A 279 -10.71 7.85 7.50
CA VAL A 279 -11.39 7.09 8.54
C VAL A 279 -10.50 7.03 9.76
N THR A 280 -10.95 7.62 10.86
CA THR A 280 -10.20 7.75 12.11
C THR A 280 -10.84 6.87 13.18
N PRO A 281 -10.08 6.00 13.87
CA PRO A 281 -10.59 5.28 15.02
C PRO A 281 -10.80 6.26 16.20
N VAL A 282 -11.94 6.14 16.87
CA VAL A 282 -12.36 7.06 17.96
C VAL A 282 -12.74 6.33 19.25
N GLY A 283 -12.49 5.03 19.30
CA GLY A 283 -12.83 4.14 20.41
C GLY A 283 -12.87 2.69 19.95
N PRO A 284 -13.08 1.73 20.88
CA PRO A 284 -13.06 0.31 20.55
C PRO A 284 -14.05 -0.05 19.44
N LEU A 285 -13.52 -0.43 18.27
CA LEU A 285 -14.30 -0.74 17.07
C LEU A 285 -15.25 0.39 16.61
N GLN A 286 -14.95 1.64 16.96
CA GLN A 286 -15.70 2.81 16.56
C GLN A 286 -14.83 3.71 15.67
N VAL A 287 -15.42 4.22 14.59
CA VAL A 287 -14.71 5.07 13.64
C VAL A 287 -15.52 6.30 13.25
N LEU A 288 -14.81 7.35 12.85
CA LEU A 288 -15.34 8.54 12.21
C LEU A 288 -14.79 8.62 10.79
N ALA A 289 -15.69 8.65 9.80
CA ALA A 289 -15.34 8.82 8.39
C ALA A 289 -15.61 10.26 7.94
N GLN A 290 -14.61 10.90 7.34
CA GLN A 290 -14.69 12.29 6.86
C GLN A 290 -14.13 12.43 5.44
N GLN A 291 -14.80 13.23 4.62
CA GLN A 291 -14.30 13.63 3.31
C GLN A 291 -13.27 14.74 3.43
N VAL A 292 -12.19 14.62 2.66
CA VAL A 292 -11.13 15.62 2.58
C VAL A 292 -10.87 15.93 1.11
N GLN A 293 -10.88 17.21 0.75
CA GLN A 293 -10.48 17.66 -0.57
C GLN A 293 -8.98 17.40 -0.74
N LYS A 294 -8.59 16.64 -1.77
CA LYS A 294 -7.18 16.39 -2.06
C LYS A 294 -6.51 17.68 -2.53
N THR A 295 -5.30 17.91 -2.06
CA THR A 295 -4.43 18.98 -2.53
C THR A 295 -3.88 18.68 -3.92
N PRO A 296 -3.40 19.68 -4.68
CA PRO A 296 -2.76 19.45 -5.98
C PRO A 296 -1.56 18.48 -5.89
N ALA A 297 -0.75 18.57 -4.83
CA ALA A 297 0.38 17.67 -4.62
C ALA A 297 -0.07 16.21 -4.40
N GLU A 298 -1.14 15.98 -3.63
CA GLU A 298 -1.69 14.63 -3.46
C GLU A 298 -2.26 14.06 -4.77
N LEU A 299 -2.89 14.89 -5.60
CA LEU A 299 -3.38 14.47 -6.91
C LEU A 299 -2.22 14.12 -7.85
N ALA A 300 -1.12 14.88 -7.83
CA ALA A 300 0.10 14.55 -8.57
C ALA A 300 0.72 13.23 -8.09
N GLN A 301 0.81 13.01 -6.78
CA GLN A 301 1.32 11.76 -6.23
C GLN A 301 0.44 10.55 -6.61
N GLU A 302 -0.88 10.70 -6.61
CA GLU A 302 -1.80 9.63 -7.05
C GLU A 302 -1.61 9.29 -8.53
N LEU A 303 -1.22 10.25 -9.38
CA LEU A 303 -0.90 9.99 -10.78
C LEU A 303 0.38 9.14 -10.92
N VAL A 304 1.38 9.32 -10.05
CA VAL A 304 2.58 8.45 -10.04
C VAL A 304 2.19 7.04 -9.60
N VAL A 305 1.42 6.95 -8.52
CA VAL A 305 0.97 5.68 -7.95
C VAL A 305 0.11 4.89 -8.94
N ILE A 306 -0.83 5.55 -9.64
CA ILE A 306 -1.71 4.86 -10.60
C ILE A 306 -0.93 4.29 -11.77
N GLN A 307 0.10 4.98 -12.27
CA GLN A 307 0.91 4.46 -13.37
C GLN A 307 1.73 3.26 -12.95
N GLN A 308 2.39 3.31 -11.79
CA GLN A 308 3.16 2.18 -11.26
C GLN A 308 2.30 0.92 -11.14
N VAL A 309 1.08 1.05 -10.61
CA VAL A 309 0.20 -0.11 -10.46
C VAL A 309 -0.41 -0.58 -11.78
N PHE A 310 -0.67 0.32 -12.73
CA PHE A 310 -1.14 -0.07 -14.06
C PHE A 310 -0.06 -0.73 -14.91
N GLN A 311 1.22 -0.38 -14.74
CA GLN A 311 2.32 -1.13 -15.36
C GLN A 311 2.31 -2.61 -14.92
N ILE A 312 2.18 -2.86 -13.62
CA ILE A 312 2.07 -4.21 -13.06
C ILE A 312 0.80 -4.90 -13.59
N PHE A 313 -0.33 -4.17 -13.63
CA PHE A 313 -1.59 -4.69 -14.14
C PHE A 313 -1.50 -5.12 -15.59
N ASP A 314 -0.98 -4.27 -16.47
CA ASP A 314 -0.87 -4.52 -17.91
C ASP A 314 0.12 -5.66 -18.19
N GLN A 315 1.25 -5.72 -17.48
CA GLN A 315 2.17 -6.86 -17.55
C GLN A 315 1.47 -8.16 -17.10
N GLY A 316 0.66 -8.10 -16.05
CA GLY A 316 -0.16 -9.22 -15.60
C GLY A 316 -1.21 -9.67 -16.63
N GLN A 317 -1.77 -8.76 -17.41
CA GLN A 317 -2.67 -9.12 -18.52
C GLN A 317 -1.92 -9.76 -19.70
N GLN A 318 -0.71 -9.29 -20.01
CA GLN A 318 0.12 -9.83 -21.09
C GLN A 318 0.74 -11.19 -20.74
N ASN A 319 1.12 -11.37 -19.48
CA ASN A 319 1.70 -12.60 -18.94
C ASN A 319 0.92 -13.07 -17.69
N PRO A 320 -0.30 -13.62 -17.87
CA PRO A 320 -1.16 -14.06 -16.78
C PRO A 320 -0.47 -15.08 -15.89
N PHE A 321 -0.64 -14.92 -14.58
CA PHE A 321 -0.19 -15.93 -13.64
C PHE A 321 -1.14 -17.13 -13.66
N ASP A 322 -0.62 -18.31 -14.04
CA ASP A 322 -1.34 -19.59 -13.97
C ASP A 322 -0.77 -20.44 -12.81
N PRO A 323 -1.51 -20.63 -11.71
CA PRO A 323 -1.11 -21.50 -10.61
C PRO A 323 -0.85 -22.97 -11.02
N GLY A 324 -1.44 -23.42 -12.14
CA GLY A 324 -1.27 -24.76 -12.67
C GLY A 324 0.01 -24.96 -13.49
N GLN A 325 0.71 -23.87 -13.85
CA GLN A 325 1.92 -23.88 -14.67
C GLN A 325 3.09 -23.20 -13.94
N LEU A 326 3.37 -23.67 -12.72
CA LEU A 326 4.57 -23.23 -12.00
C LEU A 326 5.83 -23.70 -12.77
N PRO A 327 6.89 -22.87 -12.88
CA PRO A 327 8.19 -23.34 -13.30
C PRO A 327 8.57 -24.52 -12.39
N GLN A 328 8.83 -25.71 -12.97
CA GLN A 328 9.32 -26.83 -12.17
C GLN A 328 10.65 -26.40 -11.56
N GLN A 329 10.72 -26.33 -10.22
CA GLN A 329 11.99 -26.18 -9.53
C GLN A 329 12.80 -27.43 -9.83
N GLN A 330 13.69 -27.34 -10.81
CA GLN A 330 14.68 -28.38 -11.04
C GLN A 330 15.53 -28.46 -9.76
N PRO A 331 15.66 -29.65 -9.13
CA PRO A 331 16.54 -29.80 -7.98
C PRO A 331 17.93 -29.31 -8.39
N THR A 332 18.48 -28.35 -7.67
CA THR A 332 19.87 -27.96 -7.85
C THR A 332 20.74 -29.16 -7.44
N ASP A 333 21.13 -29.96 -8.43
CA ASP A 333 22.17 -30.97 -8.26
C ASP A 333 23.48 -30.23 -7.94
N PRO A 334 24.02 -30.36 -6.71
CA PRO A 334 25.22 -29.64 -6.31
C PRO A 334 26.47 -30.14 -7.06
N SER A 335 26.38 -31.21 -7.85
CA SER A 335 27.48 -31.76 -8.64
C SER A 335 27.52 -31.27 -10.09
N ASN A 336 26.51 -30.53 -10.56
CA ASN A 336 26.48 -29.99 -11.92
C ASN A 336 26.70 -28.47 -11.93
N ARG A 337 27.88 -28.03 -11.52
CA ARG A 337 28.44 -26.76 -12.01
C ARG A 337 28.84 -26.97 -13.48
N GLY A 338 27.83 -26.99 -14.34
CA GLY A 338 28.01 -26.92 -15.78
C GLY A 338 28.55 -25.54 -16.12
N ASP A 339 29.79 -25.51 -16.58
CA ASP A 339 30.44 -24.38 -17.22
C ASP A 339 29.64 -24.01 -18.48
N ASN A 340 28.68 -23.08 -18.34
CA ASN A 340 27.82 -22.68 -19.45
C ASN A 340 28.53 -21.59 -20.27
N THR A 341 29.48 -22.04 -21.10
CA THR A 341 30.15 -21.25 -22.14
C THR A 341 29.50 -21.46 -23.52
N ASP A 342 28.17 -21.59 -23.56
CA ASP A 342 27.43 -21.62 -24.83
C ASP A 342 27.22 -20.19 -25.36
N PRO A 343 27.85 -19.77 -26.48
CA PRO A 343 27.69 -18.43 -27.04
C PRO A 343 26.37 -18.24 -27.79
N GLN A 344 25.46 -19.23 -27.82
CA GLN A 344 24.19 -19.14 -28.55
C GLN A 344 22.94 -18.97 -27.69
N ASN A 345 23.07 -18.84 -26.37
CA ASN A 345 21.96 -18.41 -25.51
C ASN A 345 22.25 -17.08 -24.81
N THR A 346 22.49 -16.05 -25.61
CA THR A 346 22.35 -14.66 -25.16
C THR A 346 20.88 -14.28 -25.18
N GLN A 347 20.08 -14.78 -24.24
CA GLN A 347 19.00 -13.95 -23.73
C GLN A 347 19.62 -12.94 -22.78
N THR A 348 20.01 -11.83 -23.38
CA THR A 348 20.30 -10.57 -22.70
C THR A 348 19.31 -10.37 -21.57
N ALA A 349 19.81 -10.22 -20.34
CA ALA A 349 19.12 -9.47 -19.32
C ALA A 349 18.94 -8.03 -19.85
N GLN A 350 17.85 -7.82 -20.59
CA GLN A 350 17.34 -6.54 -21.04
C GLN A 350 15.87 -6.52 -20.66
N GLY A 351 15.61 -6.36 -19.37
CA GLY A 351 14.34 -5.84 -18.88
C GLY A 351 14.41 -4.32 -18.89
N THR A 352 14.64 -3.72 -20.06
CA THR A 352 14.49 -2.28 -20.23
C THR A 352 13.01 -1.95 -20.16
N THR A 353 12.61 -1.19 -19.16
CA THR A 353 11.34 -0.48 -19.10
C THR A 353 11.21 0.37 -20.36
N ILE A 354 10.28 0.05 -21.25
CA ILE A 354 9.89 0.95 -22.34
C ILE A 354 8.50 1.48 -22.01
N ILE A 355 8.43 2.68 -21.45
CA ILE A 355 7.23 3.50 -21.45
C ILE A 355 7.13 4.13 -22.85
N PRO A 356 5.98 4.11 -23.52
CA PRO A 356 5.84 4.84 -24.78
C PRO A 356 6.00 6.34 -24.52
N SER A 357 6.95 6.98 -25.18
CA SER A 357 7.07 8.44 -25.16
C SER A 357 5.92 9.05 -25.96
N GLY A 358 5.28 10.11 -25.45
CA GLY A 358 4.12 10.72 -26.10
C GLY A 358 3.48 11.86 -25.32
N THR A 359 2.63 12.63 -26.00
CA THR A 359 1.83 13.70 -25.38
C THR A 359 0.44 13.18 -25.03
N TYR A 360 0.01 13.45 -23.80
CA TYR A 360 -1.25 13.01 -23.23
C TYR A 360 -2.11 14.25 -22.90
N THR A 361 -3.41 14.17 -23.20
CA THR A 361 -4.38 15.24 -22.90
C THR A 361 -5.42 14.72 -21.91
N VAL A 362 -5.52 15.38 -20.75
CA VAL A 362 -6.56 15.11 -19.76
C VAL A 362 -7.56 16.26 -19.77
N THR A 363 -8.82 15.97 -20.11
CA THR A 363 -9.92 16.94 -20.09
C THR A 363 -10.80 16.70 -18.86
N ILE A 364 -10.66 17.57 -17.85
CA ILE A 364 -11.47 17.56 -16.64
C ILE A 364 -12.75 18.34 -16.89
N THR A 365 -13.90 17.67 -16.94
CA THR A 365 -15.20 18.34 -16.97
C THR A 365 -15.74 18.44 -15.53
N PRO A 366 -15.94 19.63 -14.96
CA PRO A 366 -16.55 19.77 -13.64
C PRO A 366 -18.00 19.28 -13.68
N GLN A 367 -18.36 18.23 -12.94
CA GLN A 367 -19.76 17.88 -12.75
C GLN A 367 -20.36 18.74 -11.64
N GLY A 368 -21.20 19.70 -12.03
CA GLY A 368 -22.06 20.44 -11.12
C GLY A 368 -23.03 19.48 -10.41
N GLY A 369 -23.06 19.51 -9.08
CA GLY A 369 -23.94 18.68 -8.27
C GLY A 369 -25.41 18.98 -8.51
N GLY A 370 -26.11 18.07 -9.20
CA GLY A 370 -27.58 18.05 -9.26
C GLY A 370 -28.17 17.39 -7.99
N PRO A 371 -29.31 17.86 -7.47
CA PRO A 371 -29.84 17.42 -6.18
C PRO A 371 -30.31 15.96 -6.23
N GLY A 372 -29.76 15.13 -5.34
CA GLY A 372 -30.16 13.74 -5.15
C GLY A 372 -31.61 13.61 -4.69
N SER A 373 -32.39 12.80 -5.41
CA SER A 373 -33.73 12.38 -5.04
C SER A 373 -33.67 11.46 -3.82
N ASN A 374 -33.89 12.01 -2.62
CA ASN A 374 -34.11 11.22 -1.41
C ASN A 374 -35.55 10.71 -1.39
N SER A 375 -35.74 9.44 -1.77
CA SER A 375 -37.00 8.74 -1.59
C SER A 375 -37.10 8.24 -0.15
N ASN A 376 -37.68 9.02 0.75
CA ASN A 376 -38.11 8.50 2.05
C ASN A 376 -39.64 8.41 2.11
N SER A 377 -40.12 7.18 2.07
CA SER A 377 -41.50 6.77 2.30
C SER A 377 -41.69 6.53 3.80
N GLY A 378 -42.52 7.32 4.48
CA GLY A 378 -42.90 7.05 5.87
C GLY A 378 -43.73 8.17 6.51
N SER A 379 -45.04 7.98 6.52
CA SER A 379 -46.10 8.85 7.05
C SER A 379 -46.04 9.10 8.58
N SER A 380 -46.37 10.33 9.00
CA SER A 380 -47.40 10.68 10.02
C SER A 380 -47.00 11.89 10.88
N GLY A 381 -47.93 12.86 11.04
CA GLY A 381 -47.94 13.74 12.22
C GLY A 381 -48.03 15.24 11.94
N ASN A 382 -49.17 15.82 12.28
CA ASN A 382 -49.64 17.18 12.05
C ASN A 382 -49.11 18.26 13.02
N SER A 383 -48.98 19.50 12.51
CA SER A 383 -49.12 20.83 13.15
C SER A 383 -48.08 21.36 14.15
N GLY A 384 -47.53 22.57 13.86
CA GLY A 384 -47.10 23.49 14.92
C GLY A 384 -45.99 24.52 14.66
N ASN A 385 -46.26 25.52 13.82
CA ASN A 385 -45.92 26.96 14.02
C ASN A 385 -44.47 27.54 13.88
N SER A 386 -44.30 28.30 12.79
CA SER A 386 -43.65 29.62 12.60
C SER A 386 -42.22 29.94 13.06
N ASN A 387 -41.38 30.30 12.07
CA ASN A 387 -40.99 31.71 11.89
C ASN A 387 -40.55 31.98 10.43
N SER A 388 -41.13 33.00 9.81
CA SER A 388 -40.84 33.47 8.47
C SER A 388 -39.93 34.69 8.54
N ASN A 389 -38.84 34.72 7.78
CA ASN A 389 -38.46 35.97 7.13
C ASN A 389 -37.80 35.69 5.77
N THR A 390 -38.47 36.19 4.75
CA THR A 390 -38.27 36.00 3.32
C THR A 390 -37.22 36.96 2.78
N GLY A 391 -36.13 36.42 2.21
CA GLY A 391 -35.20 37.15 1.35
C GLY A 391 -35.27 36.63 -0.09
N SER A 392 -36.08 37.29 -0.91
CA SER A 392 -35.97 37.42 -2.37
C SER A 392 -35.32 36.28 -3.15
N THR A 393 -36.11 35.30 -3.61
CA THR A 393 -35.73 34.47 -4.77
C THR A 393 -35.96 35.28 -6.05
N GLY A 394 -34.91 35.92 -6.57
CA GLY A 394 -34.89 36.29 -7.98
C GLY A 394 -34.99 35.03 -8.86
N PRO A 395 -35.49 35.14 -10.10
CA PRO A 395 -35.52 34.00 -11.01
C PRO A 395 -34.11 33.44 -11.17
N ILE A 396 -33.98 32.11 -11.01
CA ILE A 396 -32.74 31.37 -11.22
C ILE A 396 -32.31 31.62 -12.66
N ASP A 397 -31.17 32.29 -12.81
CA ASP A 397 -30.51 32.46 -14.09
C ASP A 397 -30.00 31.08 -14.55
N THR A 398 -30.68 30.47 -15.52
CA THR A 398 -30.29 29.21 -16.15
C THR A 398 -29.22 29.40 -17.23
N SER A 399 -28.50 30.53 -17.24
CA SER A 399 -27.40 30.79 -18.17
C SER A 399 -26.01 30.48 -17.61
N ASP A 400 -25.92 29.84 -16.43
CA ASP A 400 -24.63 29.34 -15.92
C ASP A 400 -24.12 28.23 -16.83
N THR A 401 -23.33 28.62 -17.84
CA THR A 401 -22.58 27.71 -18.68
C THR A 401 -21.65 26.92 -17.77
N PRO A 402 -21.64 25.57 -17.83
CA PRO A 402 -20.70 24.77 -17.05
C PRO A 402 -19.29 25.33 -17.21
N PRO A 403 -18.48 25.41 -16.13
CA PRO A 403 -17.12 25.90 -16.26
C PRO A 403 -16.42 25.11 -17.37
N PRO A 404 -15.66 25.78 -18.26
CA PRO A 404 -15.00 25.11 -19.36
C PRO A 404 -14.12 23.98 -18.80
N PRO A 405 -14.04 22.84 -19.51
CA PRO A 405 -13.20 21.75 -19.07
C PRO A 405 -11.75 22.21 -18.91
N ILE A 406 -11.15 21.91 -17.76
CA ILE A 406 -9.71 22.14 -17.56
C ILE A 406 -9.00 21.07 -18.39
N THR A 407 -8.24 21.50 -19.39
CA THR A 407 -7.46 20.58 -20.23
C THR A 407 -6.00 20.73 -19.86
N THR A 408 -5.42 19.71 -19.20
CA THR A 408 -3.98 19.66 -18.96
C THR A 408 -3.35 18.74 -20.00
N THR A 409 -2.25 19.19 -20.60
CA THR A 409 -1.46 18.42 -21.56
C THR A 409 -0.10 18.17 -20.98
N PHE A 410 0.30 16.91 -20.88
CA PHE A 410 1.61 16.55 -20.40
C PHE A 410 2.36 15.65 -21.38
N SER A 411 3.69 15.67 -21.39
CA SER A 411 4.51 14.75 -22.20
C SER A 411 5.25 13.76 -21.32
N ILE A 412 5.35 12.50 -21.76
CA ILE A 412 6.23 11.51 -21.13
C ILE A 412 7.51 11.39 -21.95
N ILE A 413 8.65 11.54 -21.28
CA ILE A 413 9.99 11.50 -21.83
C ILE A 413 10.78 10.42 -21.08
N ASN A 414 11.42 9.51 -21.82
CA ASN A 414 12.13 8.38 -21.24
C ASN A 414 13.58 8.34 -21.72
N GLY A 415 14.48 8.14 -20.77
CA GLY A 415 15.86 7.71 -21.01
C GLY A 415 15.96 6.18 -21.07
N THR A 416 17.16 5.70 -20.85
CA THR A 416 17.62 4.34 -21.06
C THR A 416 18.28 3.83 -19.77
N ALA A 417 19.08 2.77 -19.88
CA ALA A 417 19.84 2.23 -18.75
C ALA A 417 21.31 2.70 -18.74
N GLY A 418 21.64 3.74 -19.52
CA GLY A 418 22.94 4.40 -19.47
C GLY A 418 22.77 5.91 -19.41
N ASN A 419 23.88 6.63 -19.26
CA ASN A 419 23.88 8.07 -19.06
C ASN A 419 23.22 8.84 -20.22
N ASP A 420 22.08 9.46 -19.93
CA ASP A 420 21.22 10.14 -20.88
C ASP A 420 21.25 11.66 -20.74
N LEU A 421 20.96 12.34 -21.85
CA LEU A 421 20.67 13.78 -21.87
C LEU A 421 19.22 13.98 -22.30
N LEU A 422 18.36 14.28 -21.33
CA LEU A 422 16.93 14.47 -21.53
C LEU A 422 16.57 15.94 -21.49
N THR A 423 15.50 16.33 -22.18
CA THR A 423 15.04 17.72 -22.22
C THR A 423 13.53 17.76 -22.10
N GLY A 424 13.04 18.39 -21.03
CA GLY A 424 11.64 18.73 -20.85
C GLY A 424 11.14 19.63 -21.99
N THR A 425 9.85 19.57 -22.25
CA THR A 425 9.14 20.47 -23.16
C THR A 425 8.74 21.77 -22.44
N ALA A 426 7.73 22.48 -22.95
CA ALA A 426 7.26 23.73 -22.34
C ALA A 426 5.97 23.54 -21.52
N GLY A 427 5.34 22.37 -21.62
CA GLY A 427 4.14 22.02 -20.86
C GLY A 427 4.50 21.22 -19.62
N ASP A 428 3.51 20.58 -18.99
CA ASP A 428 3.78 19.66 -17.89
C ASP A 428 4.54 18.43 -18.45
N ASP A 429 5.70 18.09 -17.91
CA ASP A 429 6.50 16.96 -18.40
C ASP A 429 6.76 15.92 -17.33
N TRP A 430 6.81 14.67 -17.75
CA TRP A 430 7.12 13.52 -16.92
C TRP A 430 8.36 12.87 -17.51
N VAL A 431 9.50 13.10 -16.87
CA VAL A 431 10.80 12.66 -17.37
C VAL A 431 11.34 11.57 -16.48
N TYR A 432 11.57 10.39 -17.07
CA TYR A 432 12.18 9.23 -16.42
C TYR A 432 13.54 8.98 -17.03
N ALA A 433 14.62 9.21 -16.29
CA ALA A 433 15.97 9.12 -16.83
C ALA A 433 16.49 7.69 -16.89
N GLY A 434 16.28 6.91 -15.82
CA GLY A 434 16.42 5.46 -15.85
C GLY A 434 17.59 5.01 -15.00
N ALA A 435 18.61 4.37 -15.59
CA ALA A 435 19.81 4.02 -14.85
C ALA A 435 21.03 4.66 -15.54
N GLY A 436 22.05 5.03 -14.78
CA GLY A 436 23.20 5.78 -15.28
C GLY A 436 23.28 7.16 -14.63
N ASP A 437 24.38 7.88 -14.88
CA ASP A 437 24.49 9.27 -14.40
C ASP A 437 23.87 10.19 -15.45
N ASP A 438 22.63 10.61 -15.23
CA ASP A 438 21.81 11.31 -16.20
C ASP A 438 21.83 12.83 -16.04
N VAL A 439 21.58 13.52 -17.15
CA VAL A 439 21.42 14.97 -17.20
C VAL A 439 20.05 15.31 -17.75
N ILE A 440 19.21 15.92 -16.92
CA ILE A 440 17.88 16.34 -17.31
C ILE A 440 17.85 17.86 -17.45
N ILE A 441 17.56 18.38 -18.63
CA ILE A 441 17.31 19.80 -18.86
C ILE A 441 15.83 20.06 -18.57
N ALA A 442 15.57 20.89 -17.56
CA ALA A 442 14.21 21.25 -17.21
C ALA A 442 13.52 22.02 -18.34
N GLY A 443 12.24 21.72 -18.52
CA GLY A 443 11.36 22.42 -19.43
C GLY A 443 11.27 23.92 -19.13
N HIS A 444 10.99 24.71 -20.16
CA HIS A 444 10.73 26.14 -20.00
C HIS A 444 9.33 26.45 -20.52
N GLY A 445 8.45 26.99 -19.69
CA GLY A 445 7.10 27.38 -20.08
C GLY A 445 6.09 27.45 -18.95
N GLY A 446 6.51 27.18 -17.71
CA GLY A 446 5.66 27.22 -16.52
C GLY A 446 4.77 25.99 -16.33
N GLY A 447 5.09 24.87 -17.00
CA GLY A 447 4.53 23.56 -16.66
C GLY A 447 4.92 23.15 -15.24
N ASN A 448 4.15 22.27 -14.60
CA ASN A 448 4.55 21.64 -13.34
C ASN A 448 5.03 20.24 -13.66
N ASP A 449 6.34 20.04 -13.59
CA ASP A 449 6.97 18.86 -14.14
C ASP A 449 7.31 17.83 -13.04
N PHE A 450 7.45 16.58 -13.47
CA PHE A 450 7.96 15.48 -12.66
C PHE A 450 9.25 14.96 -13.29
N TYR A 451 10.33 14.99 -12.52
CA TYR A 451 11.65 14.53 -12.92
C TYR A 451 12.10 13.40 -12.00
N ASP A 452 12.34 12.21 -12.55
CA ASP A 452 12.91 11.05 -11.87
C ASP A 452 14.26 10.67 -12.51
N GLY A 453 15.34 10.80 -11.76
CA GLY A 453 16.69 10.40 -12.22
C GLY A 453 16.87 8.88 -12.25
N GLY A 454 16.23 8.16 -11.33
CA GLY A 454 16.39 6.72 -11.18
C GLY A 454 17.70 6.33 -10.51
N ASP A 455 18.36 5.27 -11.01
CA ASP A 455 19.57 4.71 -10.40
C ASP A 455 20.83 5.41 -10.94
N GLY A 456 21.51 6.23 -10.15
CA GLY A 456 22.72 6.90 -10.61
C GLY A 456 23.12 8.09 -9.76
N ASN A 457 23.96 8.95 -10.33
CA ASN A 457 24.20 10.29 -9.81
C ASN A 457 23.71 11.31 -10.83
N ASP A 458 22.47 11.75 -10.65
CA ASP A 458 21.70 12.47 -11.64
C ASP A 458 21.75 13.97 -11.40
N THR A 459 21.64 14.74 -12.49
CA THR A 459 21.71 16.20 -12.48
C THR A 459 20.55 16.82 -13.22
N ILE A 460 19.74 17.62 -12.51
CA ILE A 460 18.79 18.52 -13.16
C ILE A 460 19.42 19.88 -13.48
N ARG A 461 19.17 20.38 -14.70
CA ARG A 461 19.70 21.64 -15.21
C ARG A 461 18.57 22.59 -15.60
N PHE A 462 18.52 23.74 -14.94
CA PHE A 462 17.61 24.84 -15.29
C PHE A 462 18.24 25.79 -16.33
N ALA A 463 18.97 25.24 -17.29
CA ALA A 463 19.78 26.00 -18.24
C ALA A 463 18.95 26.87 -19.21
N SER A 464 17.64 26.62 -19.29
CA SER A 464 16.66 27.31 -20.13
C SER A 464 15.97 28.49 -19.41
N THR A 465 16.13 28.65 -18.09
CA THR A 465 15.45 29.69 -17.30
C THR A 465 16.23 31.00 -17.29
N THR A 466 15.54 32.13 -17.44
CA THR A 466 16.09 33.48 -17.29
C THR A 466 15.78 34.10 -15.92
N THR A 467 14.94 33.44 -15.12
CA THR A 467 14.59 33.79 -13.74
C THR A 467 15.09 32.76 -12.75
N GLY A 468 15.31 33.15 -11.49
CA GLY A 468 15.81 32.25 -10.47
C GLY A 468 14.83 31.14 -10.12
N VAL A 469 15.34 29.92 -9.94
CA VAL A 469 14.62 28.73 -9.48
C VAL A 469 15.04 28.41 -8.05
N VAL A 470 14.08 28.18 -7.15
CA VAL A 470 14.32 27.72 -5.78
C VAL A 470 14.27 26.20 -5.78
N VAL A 471 15.41 25.55 -5.55
CA VAL A 471 15.52 24.08 -5.55
C VAL A 471 15.78 23.57 -4.13
N ASP A 472 14.99 22.59 -3.71
CA ASP A 472 15.18 21.82 -2.48
C ASP A 472 15.19 20.33 -2.82
N LEU A 473 16.38 19.75 -2.93
CA LEU A 473 16.57 18.34 -3.25
C LEU A 473 16.17 17.41 -2.10
N ALA A 474 16.19 17.90 -0.85
CA ALA A 474 15.77 17.09 0.30
C ALA A 474 14.25 17.01 0.40
N ALA A 475 13.55 18.09 0.04
CA ALA A 475 12.10 18.11 -0.10
C ALA A 475 11.62 17.55 -1.45
N GLY A 476 12.53 17.38 -2.42
CA GLY A 476 12.20 16.90 -3.76
C GLY A 476 11.42 17.93 -4.59
N THR A 477 11.76 19.22 -4.51
CA THR A 477 11.01 20.30 -5.17
C THR A 477 11.91 21.28 -5.92
N ALA A 478 11.41 21.83 -7.02
CA ALA A 478 11.97 23.03 -7.65
C ALA A 478 10.84 23.99 -8.05
N ILE A 479 11.00 25.28 -7.73
CA ILE A 479 9.95 26.28 -7.93
C ILE A 479 10.54 27.49 -8.65
N GLY A 480 10.02 27.79 -9.84
CA GLY A 480 10.46 28.90 -10.68
C GLY A 480 9.31 29.55 -11.42
N ALA A 481 9.42 30.84 -11.77
CA ALA A 481 8.37 31.50 -12.54
C ALA A 481 8.22 30.92 -13.96
N GLU A 482 9.31 30.39 -14.52
CA GLU A 482 9.39 29.82 -15.88
C GLU A 482 9.35 28.29 -15.91
N THR A 483 9.49 27.64 -14.75
CA THR A 483 9.47 26.18 -14.60
C THR A 483 8.29 25.71 -13.77
N GLY A 484 7.45 26.60 -13.24
CA GLY A 484 6.33 26.20 -12.40
C GLY A 484 6.77 25.61 -11.05
N SER A 485 6.01 24.63 -10.57
CA SER A 485 6.25 23.91 -9.31
C SER A 485 6.53 22.45 -9.62
N ASP A 486 7.81 22.13 -9.73
CA ASP A 486 8.31 20.82 -10.14
C ASP A 486 8.55 19.88 -8.96
N THR A 487 8.39 18.59 -9.23
CA THR A 487 8.73 17.49 -8.32
C THR A 487 9.99 16.79 -8.80
N LEU A 488 10.95 16.60 -7.89
CA LEU A 488 12.24 15.96 -8.14
C LEU A 488 12.35 14.69 -7.30
N VAL A 489 12.62 13.55 -7.94
CA VAL A 489 12.82 12.24 -7.30
C VAL A 489 14.13 11.65 -7.81
N ASN A 490 14.93 11.07 -6.92
CA ASN A 490 16.24 10.48 -7.28
C ASN A 490 17.11 11.46 -8.08
N ILE A 491 17.28 12.69 -7.58
CA ILE A 491 18.14 13.71 -8.19
C ILE A 491 19.14 14.17 -7.14
N GLU A 492 20.42 13.95 -7.40
CA GLU A 492 21.51 14.25 -6.45
C GLU A 492 22.05 15.68 -6.64
N ASN A 493 21.93 16.23 -7.85
CA ASN A 493 22.54 17.50 -8.21
C ASN A 493 21.58 18.43 -8.96
N ALA A 494 21.69 19.72 -8.71
CA ALA A 494 20.99 20.75 -9.46
C ALA A 494 21.95 21.86 -9.91
N THR A 495 21.82 22.30 -11.16
CA THR A 495 22.54 23.46 -11.68
C THR A 495 21.57 24.50 -12.26
N GLY A 496 21.75 25.77 -11.89
CA GLY A 496 20.95 26.89 -12.39
C GLY A 496 21.31 27.35 -13.82
N GLY A 497 20.52 28.28 -14.35
CA GLY A 497 20.79 28.99 -15.62
C GLY A 497 21.81 30.14 -15.48
N ASP A 498 22.26 30.66 -16.62
CA ASP A 498 23.23 31.77 -16.74
C ASP A 498 22.65 33.16 -16.42
#